data_AF-A0A7N2LEZ5-F1
#
_entry.id   AF-A0A7N2LEZ5-F1
#
_cell.length_a   1.000
_cell.length_b   1.000
_cell.length_c   1.000
_cell.angle_alpha   90.00
_cell.angle_beta   90.00
_cell.angle_gamma   90.00
#
_symmetry.space_group_name_H-M   'P 1'
#
loop_
_entity.id
_entity.type
_entity.pdbx_description
1 polymer ?
#
loop_
_entity_poly.entity_id
_entity_poly.type
_entity_poly.pdbx_seq_one_letter_code
_entity_poly.pdbx_strand_id
1 'polypeptide(L)'
;MASCSLFRRSKSCFIDFQYDPKNDRAGDVRNILLVVATLIAAVTFQAGVNPPGGVWQDTKDGHEAGTAIYASREADFYVFLICNTVALSTSVLVIIFLTYNFPFHLEVLIATASMLATYASAIFAVTPADYSFRFRFILIAAALPFVLRVLIYIVKCIANQGKENLCDTCKAQKKSGNSEDNCRKCGSEIPKSKGANNA
;
A
#
# COMPACT_ATOMS: atom_id res chain seq x y z
N MET A 1 -24.04 43.37 -11.36
CA MET A 1 -22.60 43.12 -11.48
C MET A 1 -22.18 42.24 -10.32
N ALA A 2 -21.68 41.06 -10.61
CA ALA A 2 -21.28 40.05 -9.63
C ALA A 2 -19.79 40.17 -9.28
N SER A 3 -19.46 40.05 -7.99
CA SER A 3 -18.14 39.65 -7.45
C SER A 3 -18.21 39.75 -5.92
N CYS A 4 -17.60 38.93 -5.09
CA CYS A 4 -16.90 37.66 -5.22
C CYS A 4 -16.64 37.27 -3.75
N SER A 5 -17.33 36.25 -3.20
CA SER A 5 -17.24 35.87 -1.78
C SER A 5 -16.95 34.39 -1.59
N LEU A 6 -15.91 33.88 -2.24
CA LEU A 6 -15.51 32.46 -2.18
C LEU A 6 -14.03 32.31 -1.81
N PHE A 7 -13.60 32.74 -0.62
CA PHE A 7 -12.31 32.25 -0.08
C PHE A 7 -12.11 32.44 1.44
N ARG A 8 -13.04 31.96 2.28
CA ARG A 8 -12.78 31.92 3.74
C ARG A 8 -13.40 30.71 4.44
N ARG A 9 -13.25 29.51 3.88
CA ARG A 9 -13.78 28.26 4.48
C ARG A 9 -12.87 27.04 4.28
N SER A 10 -11.54 27.22 4.31
CA SER A 10 -10.60 26.10 4.10
C SER A 10 -10.00 25.53 5.40
N LYS A 11 -9.84 26.35 6.45
CA LYS A 11 -9.18 25.88 7.69
C LYS A 11 -10.06 25.04 8.63
N SER A 12 -11.40 25.14 8.54
CA SER A 12 -12.30 24.41 9.44
C SER A 12 -12.63 22.99 8.97
N CYS A 13 -12.79 22.78 7.65
CA CYS A 13 -13.19 21.48 7.08
C CYS A 13 -12.14 20.39 7.30
N PHE A 14 -10.86 20.72 7.19
CA PHE A 14 -9.77 19.75 7.37
C PHE A 14 -9.60 19.31 8.83
N ILE A 15 -9.98 20.14 9.80
CA ILE A 15 -9.85 19.80 11.23
C ILE A 15 -10.86 18.72 11.63
N ASP A 16 -12.07 18.75 11.06
CA ASP A 16 -13.12 17.75 11.30
C ASP A 16 -12.82 16.37 10.68
N PHE A 17 -11.91 16.30 9.69
CA PHE A 17 -11.47 15.04 9.07
C PHE A 17 -10.27 14.40 9.79
N GLN A 18 -9.79 15.00 10.89
CA GLN A 18 -8.73 14.38 11.67
C GLN A 18 -9.29 13.17 12.42
N TYR A 19 -8.58 12.04 12.30
CA TYR A 19 -8.87 10.84 13.07
C TYR A 19 -8.89 11.16 14.57
N ASP A 20 -10.03 10.94 15.22
CA ASP A 20 -10.19 11.03 16.66
C ASP A 20 -10.26 9.62 17.25
N PRO A 21 -9.19 9.13 17.91
CA PRO A 21 -9.18 7.79 18.48
C PRO A 21 -10.19 7.59 19.63
N LYS A 22 -10.90 8.62 20.09
CA LYS A 22 -11.96 8.52 21.10
C LYS A 22 -13.35 8.35 20.48
N ASN A 23 -13.57 8.92 19.29
CA ASN A 23 -14.89 8.97 18.64
C ASN A 23 -14.97 8.06 17.41
N ASP A 24 -13.85 7.81 16.73
CA ASP A 24 -13.80 7.01 15.52
C ASP A 24 -13.55 5.54 15.82
N ARG A 25 -14.46 4.69 15.36
CA ARG A 25 -14.28 3.23 15.45
C ARG A 25 -13.21 2.79 14.45
N ALA A 26 -12.28 1.96 14.90
CA ALA A 26 -11.20 1.44 14.05
C ALA A 26 -11.70 0.72 12.78
N GLY A 27 -12.89 0.10 12.85
CA GLY A 27 -13.54 -0.54 11.69
C GLY A 27 -13.98 0.47 10.62
N ASP A 28 -14.52 1.62 11.02
CA ASP A 28 -15.00 2.66 10.10
C ASP A 28 -13.82 3.31 9.37
N VAL A 29 -12.75 3.62 10.12
CA VAL A 29 -11.49 4.15 9.56
C VAL A 29 -10.85 3.15 8.60
N ARG A 30 -10.83 1.86 8.96
CA ARG A 30 -10.34 0.80 8.07
C ARG A 30 -11.12 0.74 6.76
N ASN A 31 -12.44 0.85 6.81
CA ASN A 31 -13.28 0.82 5.61
C ASN A 31 -13.00 2.03 4.70
N ILE A 32 -12.88 3.23 5.27
CA ILE A 32 -12.54 4.45 4.52
C ILE A 32 -11.15 4.31 3.87
N LEU A 33 -10.15 3.86 4.63
CA LEU A 33 -8.79 3.64 4.11
C LEU A 33 -8.74 2.59 3.01
N LEU A 34 -9.52 1.51 3.12
CA LEU A 34 -9.63 0.50 2.06
C LEU A 34 -10.20 1.09 0.77
N VAL A 35 -11.25 1.92 0.87
CA VAL A 35 -11.83 2.60 -0.29
C VAL A 35 -10.81 3.53 -0.94
N VAL A 36 -10.16 4.39 -0.15
CA VAL A 36 -9.14 5.33 -0.65
C VAL A 36 -7.96 4.59 -1.29
N ALA A 37 -7.45 3.53 -0.65
CA ALA A 37 -6.36 2.74 -1.19
C ALA A 37 -6.73 2.03 -2.50
N THR A 38 -7.95 1.46 -2.57
CA THR A 38 -8.44 0.80 -3.79
C THR A 38 -8.62 1.80 -4.94
N LEU A 39 -9.10 3.01 -4.65
CA LEU A 39 -9.21 4.08 -5.65
C LEU A 39 -7.84 4.51 -6.17
N ILE A 40 -6.86 4.73 -5.30
CA ILE A 40 -5.49 5.09 -5.72
C ILE A 40 -4.92 3.96 -6.58
N ALA A 41 -5.05 2.70 -6.15
CA ALA A 41 -4.58 1.55 -6.92
C ALA A 41 -5.23 1.45 -8.30
N ALA A 42 -6.55 1.69 -8.40
CA ALA A 42 -7.25 1.69 -9.68
C ALA A 42 -6.76 2.80 -10.61
N VAL A 43 -6.63 4.03 -10.10
CA VAL A 43 -6.15 5.18 -10.89
C VAL A 43 -4.72 4.98 -11.37
N THR A 44 -3.82 4.47 -10.51
CA THR A 44 -2.43 4.23 -10.89
C THR A 44 -2.31 3.08 -11.88
N PHE A 45 -3.05 1.99 -11.69
CA PHE A 45 -3.11 0.89 -12.64
C PHE A 45 -3.56 1.37 -14.03
N GLN A 46 -4.66 2.14 -14.09
CA GLN A 46 -5.16 2.70 -15.35
C GLN A 46 -4.14 3.61 -16.03
N ALA A 47 -3.49 4.49 -15.28
CA ALA A 47 -2.50 5.41 -15.81
C ALA A 47 -1.19 4.71 -16.25
N GLY A 48 -0.83 3.58 -15.65
CA GLY A 48 0.34 2.80 -16.04
C GLY A 48 0.10 1.95 -17.30
N VAL A 49 -1.07 1.32 -17.42
CA VAL A 49 -1.41 0.51 -18.61
C VAL A 49 -1.84 1.36 -19.80
N ASN A 50 -2.34 2.58 -19.56
CA ASN A 50 -2.66 3.57 -20.58
C ASN A 50 -1.81 4.83 -20.36
N PRO A 51 -0.56 4.86 -20.87
CA PRO A 51 0.32 6.00 -20.69
C PRO A 51 -0.31 7.29 -21.23
N PRO A 52 -0.04 8.46 -20.63
CA PRO A 52 -0.50 9.75 -21.16
C PRO A 52 -0.08 9.93 -22.62
N GLY A 53 -1.00 10.33 -23.49
CA GLY A 53 -0.73 10.43 -24.93
C GLY A 53 -0.80 9.10 -25.69
N GLY A 54 -0.99 7.98 -25.00
CA GLY A 54 -1.22 6.67 -25.60
C GLY A 54 0.06 5.96 -26.06
N VAL A 55 -0.13 4.94 -26.89
CA VAL A 55 0.94 4.12 -27.46
C VAL A 55 0.96 4.27 -28.97
N TRP A 56 2.15 4.14 -29.56
CA TRP A 56 2.32 4.10 -31.00
C TRP A 56 1.54 2.93 -31.60
N GLN A 57 0.85 3.17 -32.73
CA GLN A 57 0.01 2.17 -33.41
C GLN A 57 0.72 1.52 -34.60
N ASP A 58 1.86 2.06 -35.02
CA ASP A 58 2.69 1.53 -36.10
C ASP A 58 4.17 1.49 -35.70
N THR A 59 4.97 0.78 -36.49
CA THR A 59 6.42 0.69 -36.32
C THR A 59 7.10 1.45 -37.45
N LYS A 60 7.36 2.74 -37.25
CA LYS A 60 7.97 3.68 -38.23
C LYS A 60 8.76 4.76 -37.50
N ASP A 61 9.56 5.55 -38.22
CA ASP A 61 10.21 6.77 -37.72
C ASP A 61 11.00 6.64 -36.39
N GLY A 62 11.49 5.44 -36.09
CA GLY A 62 12.26 5.16 -34.86
C GLY A 62 11.41 4.79 -33.64
N HIS A 63 10.10 4.58 -33.79
CA HIS A 63 9.22 4.05 -32.74
C HIS A 63 8.64 2.68 -33.11
N GLU A 64 8.31 1.89 -32.09
CA GLU A 64 7.70 0.56 -32.24
C GLU A 64 6.25 0.57 -31.76
N ALA A 65 5.37 -0.13 -32.49
CA ALA A 65 3.98 -0.27 -32.09
C ALA A 65 3.86 -0.88 -30.68
N GLY A 66 3.01 -0.27 -29.85
CA GLY A 66 2.82 -0.66 -28.45
C GLY A 66 3.69 0.10 -27.44
N THR A 67 4.74 0.80 -27.89
CA THR A 67 5.54 1.66 -27.01
C THR A 67 4.84 2.98 -26.68
N ALA A 68 5.04 3.53 -25.49
CA ALA A 68 4.45 4.80 -25.08
C ALA A 68 4.95 5.96 -25.95
N ILE A 69 4.02 6.78 -26.43
CA ILE A 69 4.36 8.07 -27.04
C ILE A 69 5.03 8.97 -25.99
N TYR A 70 4.61 8.86 -24.73
CA TYR A 70 5.20 9.62 -23.64
C TYR A 70 6.68 9.27 -23.40
N ALA A 71 7.13 8.07 -23.78
CA ALA A 71 8.52 7.65 -23.63
C ALA A 71 9.48 8.47 -24.50
N SER A 72 9.00 9.20 -25.52
CA SER A 72 9.81 10.15 -26.29
C SER A 72 10.38 11.30 -25.45
N ARG A 73 9.80 11.58 -24.27
CA ARG A 73 10.35 12.50 -23.26
C ARG A 73 10.84 11.71 -22.05
N GLU A 74 12.03 11.12 -22.20
CA GLU A 74 12.55 10.14 -21.25
C GLU A 74 12.50 10.61 -19.78
N ALA A 75 13.02 11.80 -19.48
CA ALA A 75 13.09 12.30 -18.10
C ALA A 75 11.70 12.43 -17.44
N ASP A 76 10.73 13.01 -18.16
CA ASP A 76 9.37 13.22 -17.65
C ASP A 76 8.62 11.88 -17.49
N PHE A 77 8.84 10.96 -18.43
CA PHE A 77 8.28 9.62 -18.41
C PHE A 77 8.82 8.80 -17.22
N TYR A 78 10.12 8.88 -16.92
CA TYR A 78 10.71 8.20 -15.78
C TYR A 78 10.14 8.69 -14.45
N VAL A 79 10.02 10.01 -14.26
CA VAL A 79 9.43 10.57 -13.03
C VAL A 79 7.99 10.10 -12.86
N PHE A 80 7.21 10.15 -13.94
CA PHE A 80 5.83 9.65 -13.94
C PHE A 80 5.76 8.17 -13.55
N LEU A 81 6.54 7.30 -14.21
CA LEU A 81 6.53 5.86 -13.95
C LEU A 81 6.93 5.51 -12.52
N ILE A 82 7.97 6.17 -11.98
CA ILE A 82 8.43 5.93 -10.61
C ILE A 82 7.35 6.34 -9.61
N CYS A 83 6.82 7.55 -9.72
CA CYS A 83 5.78 8.04 -8.82
C CYS A 83 4.51 7.17 -8.88
N ASN A 84 4.09 6.79 -10.08
CA ASN A 84 2.91 5.96 -10.28
C ASN A 84 3.10 4.56 -9.67
N THR A 85 4.26 3.95 -9.89
CA THR A 85 4.58 2.61 -9.36
C THR A 85 4.68 2.63 -7.83
N VAL A 86 5.27 3.66 -7.23
CA VAL A 86 5.31 3.83 -5.77
C VAL A 86 3.90 3.99 -5.20
N ALA A 87 3.03 4.76 -5.87
CA ALA A 87 1.65 4.97 -5.43
C ALA A 87 0.80 3.70 -5.53
N LEU A 88 0.90 2.94 -6.62
CA LEU A 88 0.25 1.64 -6.79
C LEU A 88 0.70 0.66 -5.70
N SER A 89 2.01 0.55 -5.54
CA SER A 89 2.60 -0.41 -4.61
C SER A 89 2.24 -0.05 -3.15
N THR A 90 2.30 1.23 -2.77
CA THR A 90 1.89 1.69 -1.41
C THR A 90 0.43 1.39 -1.14
N SER A 91 -0.45 1.61 -2.13
CA SER A 91 -1.88 1.31 -2.00
C SER A 91 -2.14 -0.18 -1.81
N VAL A 92 -1.47 -1.05 -2.57
CA VAL A 92 -1.59 -2.50 -2.42
C VAL A 92 -1.13 -2.95 -1.02
N LEU A 93 -0.04 -2.38 -0.48
CA LEU A 93 0.38 -2.69 0.90
C LEU A 93 -0.70 -2.35 1.93
N VAL A 94 -1.31 -1.18 1.79
CA VAL A 94 -2.39 -0.74 2.69
C VAL A 94 -3.59 -1.69 2.59
N ILE A 95 -3.97 -2.11 1.38
CA ILE A 95 -5.05 -3.09 1.17
C ILE A 95 -4.72 -4.42 1.85
N ILE A 96 -3.52 -4.98 1.65
CA ILE A 96 -3.09 -6.25 2.25
C ILE A 96 -3.08 -6.15 3.78
N PHE A 97 -2.57 -5.04 4.32
CA PHE A 97 -2.53 -4.80 5.77
C PHE A 97 -3.94 -4.73 6.39
N LEU A 98 -4.84 -3.98 5.77
CA LEU A 98 -6.20 -3.80 6.27
C LEU A 98 -7.05 -5.08 6.10
N THR A 99 -6.72 -5.94 5.14
CA THR A 99 -7.44 -7.19 4.86
C THR A 99 -6.88 -8.43 5.55
N TYR A 100 -5.72 -8.37 6.23
CA TYR A 100 -5.03 -9.53 6.81
C TYR A 100 -5.88 -10.42 7.72
N ASN A 101 -6.78 -9.84 8.52
CA ASN A 101 -7.62 -10.58 9.47
C ASN A 101 -8.98 -11.01 8.89
N PHE A 102 -9.21 -10.85 7.58
CA PHE A 102 -10.47 -11.24 6.95
C PHE A 102 -10.39 -12.65 6.33
N PRO A 103 -11.49 -13.41 6.32
CA PRO A 103 -11.52 -14.75 5.72
C PRO A 103 -11.19 -14.75 4.22
N PHE A 104 -11.41 -13.64 3.52
CA PHE A 104 -11.13 -13.46 2.09
C PHE A 104 -9.69 -12.96 1.79
N HIS A 105 -8.79 -12.94 2.78
CA HIS A 105 -7.44 -12.38 2.61
C HIS A 105 -6.65 -13.06 1.49
N LEU A 106 -6.72 -14.39 1.37
CA LEU A 106 -6.00 -15.12 0.32
C LEU A 106 -6.49 -14.78 -1.07
N GLU A 107 -7.80 -14.59 -1.24
CA GLU A 107 -8.38 -14.21 -2.52
C GLU A 107 -7.95 -12.80 -2.94
N VAL A 108 -7.96 -11.85 -2.00
CA VAL A 108 -7.44 -10.49 -2.21
C VAL A 108 -5.94 -10.51 -2.53
N LEU A 109 -5.16 -11.37 -1.86
CA LEU A 109 -3.73 -11.52 -2.12
C LEU A 109 -3.47 -12.04 -3.53
N ILE A 110 -4.18 -13.10 -3.96
CA ILE A 110 -4.04 -13.66 -5.30
C ILE A 110 -4.47 -12.63 -6.36
N ALA A 111 -5.59 -11.94 -6.15
CA ALA A 111 -6.06 -10.90 -7.06
C ALA A 111 -5.06 -9.73 -7.20
N THR A 112 -4.54 -9.23 -6.08
CA THR A 112 -3.56 -8.14 -6.08
C THR A 112 -2.20 -8.55 -6.64
N ALA A 113 -1.76 -9.79 -6.40
CA ALA A 113 -0.55 -10.34 -7.01
C ALA A 113 -0.69 -10.46 -8.54
N SER A 114 -1.82 -10.97 -9.02
CA SER A 114 -2.15 -11.02 -10.45
C SER A 114 -2.17 -9.62 -11.08
N MET A 115 -2.82 -8.66 -10.43
CA MET A 115 -2.85 -7.26 -10.87
C MET A 115 -1.44 -6.65 -10.98
N LEU A 116 -0.57 -6.88 -9.99
CA LEU A 116 0.83 -6.41 -10.03
C LEU A 116 1.62 -7.06 -11.16
N ALA A 117 1.39 -8.34 -11.44
CA ALA A 117 2.02 -9.03 -12.57
C ALA A 117 1.56 -8.44 -13.92
N THR A 118 0.26 -8.18 -14.08
CA THR A 118 -0.28 -7.51 -15.28
C THR A 118 0.30 -6.10 -15.44
N TYR A 119 0.40 -5.34 -14.35
CA TYR A 119 1.00 -4.00 -14.36
C TYR A 119 2.47 -4.06 -14.79
N ALA A 120 3.27 -4.97 -14.22
CA ALA A 120 4.66 -5.14 -14.60
C ALA A 120 4.83 -5.52 -16.08
N SER A 121 3.96 -6.42 -16.58
CA SER A 121 3.92 -6.81 -17.98
C SER A 121 3.58 -5.62 -18.90
N ALA A 122 2.58 -4.81 -18.54
CA ALA A 122 2.19 -3.63 -19.30
C ALA A 122 3.32 -2.59 -19.35
N ILE A 123 3.96 -2.30 -18.21
CA ILE A 123 5.09 -1.36 -18.17
C ILE A 123 6.26 -1.85 -19.03
N PHE A 124 6.49 -3.17 -19.08
CA PHE A 124 7.49 -3.77 -19.97
C PHE A 124 7.12 -3.65 -21.45
N ALA A 125 5.86 -3.91 -21.81
CA ALA A 125 5.40 -3.78 -23.20
C ALA A 125 5.45 -2.34 -23.71
N VAL A 126 5.18 -1.38 -22.83
CA VAL A 126 5.05 0.04 -23.18
C VAL A 126 6.41 0.76 -23.22
N THR A 127 7.49 0.17 -22.68
CA THR A 127 8.82 0.79 -22.70
C THR A 127 9.70 0.21 -23.82
N PRO A 128 10.35 1.06 -24.64
CA PRO A 128 11.24 0.59 -25.72
C PRO A 128 12.42 -0.28 -25.24
N ALA A 129 12.77 -1.29 -26.06
CA ALA A 129 13.66 -2.40 -25.72
C ALA A 129 15.15 -2.04 -25.56
N ASP A 130 15.60 -0.91 -26.11
CA ASP A 130 17.00 -0.45 -26.09
C ASP A 130 17.56 -0.20 -24.68
N TYR A 131 16.70 -0.16 -23.66
CA TYR A 131 17.02 0.17 -22.27
C TYR A 131 16.97 -1.02 -21.29
N SER A 132 16.97 -2.26 -21.79
CA SER A 132 16.73 -3.52 -21.05
C SER A 132 17.49 -3.72 -19.72
N PHE A 133 18.71 -3.17 -19.55
CA PHE A 133 19.47 -3.28 -18.29
C PHE A 133 18.95 -2.38 -17.16
N ARG A 134 18.47 -1.16 -17.48
CA ARG A 134 17.91 -0.23 -16.50
C ARG A 134 16.54 -0.70 -16.02
N PHE A 135 15.79 -1.35 -16.91
CA PHE A 135 14.46 -1.88 -16.61
C PHE A 135 14.48 -3.01 -15.58
N ARG A 136 15.43 -3.95 -15.68
CA ARG A 136 15.66 -4.97 -14.65
C ARG A 136 16.02 -4.37 -13.29
N PHE A 137 16.84 -3.33 -13.28
CA PHE A 137 17.21 -2.61 -12.05
C PHE A 137 16.06 -1.79 -11.47
N ILE A 138 15.17 -1.23 -12.29
CA ILE A 138 13.99 -0.48 -11.84
C ILE A 138 12.91 -1.42 -11.31
N LEU A 139 12.68 -2.58 -11.95
CA LEU A 139 11.80 -3.62 -11.42
C LEU A 139 12.33 -4.18 -10.09
N ILE A 140 13.64 -4.44 -9.99
CA ILE A 140 14.26 -4.85 -8.72
C ILE A 140 14.22 -3.69 -7.72
N ALA A 141 14.53 -2.46 -8.07
CA ALA A 141 14.50 -1.31 -7.16
C ALA A 141 13.08 -0.87 -6.77
N ALA A 142 12.05 -1.21 -7.54
CA ALA A 142 10.65 -1.00 -7.19
C ALA A 142 10.12 -2.17 -6.34
N ALA A 143 10.46 -3.42 -6.68
CA ALA A 143 10.02 -4.58 -5.91
C ALA A 143 10.78 -4.74 -4.59
N LEU A 144 12.09 -4.45 -4.55
CA LEU A 144 12.97 -4.68 -3.40
C LEU A 144 12.60 -3.87 -2.14
N PRO A 145 12.35 -2.54 -2.19
CA PRO A 145 11.93 -1.80 -1.00
C PRO A 145 10.51 -2.18 -0.56
N PHE A 146 9.66 -2.64 -1.48
CA PHE A 146 8.33 -3.15 -1.19
C PHE A 146 8.38 -4.53 -0.54
N VAL A 147 9.18 -5.46 -1.05
CA VAL A 147 9.46 -6.77 -0.45
C VAL A 147 10.16 -6.59 0.88
N LEU A 148 11.12 -5.67 1.02
CA LEU A 148 11.76 -5.36 2.30
C LEU A 148 10.78 -4.77 3.31
N ARG A 149 9.92 -3.81 2.92
CA ARG A 149 8.88 -3.25 3.80
C ARG A 149 7.89 -4.35 4.21
N VAL A 150 7.38 -5.13 3.27
CA VAL A 150 6.49 -6.27 3.53
C VAL A 150 7.15 -7.28 4.45
N LEU A 151 8.39 -7.67 4.18
CA LEU A 151 9.14 -8.65 4.99
C LEU A 151 9.39 -8.12 6.40
N ILE A 152 9.84 -6.87 6.55
CA ILE A 152 10.05 -6.22 7.85
C ILE A 152 8.73 -6.14 8.63
N TYR A 153 7.63 -5.81 7.96
CA TYR A 153 6.31 -5.70 8.60
C TYR A 153 5.70 -7.08 8.93
N ILE A 154 5.84 -8.09 8.07
CA ILE A 154 5.42 -9.47 8.33
C ILE A 154 6.24 -10.04 9.50
N VAL A 155 7.56 -9.83 9.53
CA VAL A 155 8.42 -10.27 10.64
C VAL A 155 8.00 -9.59 11.94
N LYS A 156 7.69 -8.28 11.93
CA LYS A 156 7.12 -7.59 13.11
C LYS A 156 5.75 -8.13 13.51
N CYS A 157 4.89 -8.45 12.55
CA CYS A 157 3.56 -8.96 12.82
C CYS A 157 3.62 -10.37 13.43
N ILE A 158 4.47 -11.25 12.89
CA ILE A 158 4.72 -12.59 13.44
C ILE A 158 5.37 -12.50 14.82
N ALA A 159 6.37 -11.62 14.99
CA ALA A 159 7.01 -11.40 16.29
C ALA A 159 6.00 -10.89 17.33
N ASN A 160 5.06 -10.02 16.95
CA ASN A 160 4.02 -9.53 17.84
C ASN A 160 2.97 -10.61 18.16
N GLN A 161 2.54 -11.43 17.19
CA GLN A 161 1.66 -12.56 17.48
C GLN A 161 2.32 -13.60 18.39
N GLY A 162 3.62 -13.88 18.21
CA GLY A 162 4.38 -14.74 19.12
C GLY A 162 4.42 -14.19 20.55
N LYS A 163 4.54 -12.87 20.70
CA LYS A 163 4.49 -12.19 22.02
C LYS A 163 3.10 -12.21 22.65
N GLU A 164 2.02 -12.05 21.88
CA GLU A 164 0.65 -12.15 22.38
C GLU A 164 0.32 -13.57 22.85
N ASN A 165 0.60 -14.59 22.02
CA ASN A 165 0.39 -16.00 22.36
C ASN A 165 1.19 -16.44 23.60
N LEU A 166 2.44 -15.99 23.73
CA LEU A 166 3.28 -16.22 24.91
C LEU A 166 2.67 -15.55 26.16
N CYS A 167 2.12 -14.35 26.02
CA CYS A 167 1.52 -13.61 27.13
C CYS A 167 0.19 -14.20 27.60
N ASP A 168 -0.63 -14.70 26.69
CA ASP A 168 -1.88 -15.39 27.02
C ASP A 168 -1.61 -16.73 27.73
N THR A 169 -0.57 -17.46 27.29
CA THR A 169 -0.08 -18.65 27.99
C THR A 169 0.43 -18.30 29.40
N CYS A 170 1.14 -17.18 29.56
CA CYS A 170 1.58 -16.63 30.84
C CYS A 170 0.42 -16.27 31.80
N LYS A 171 -0.66 -15.66 31.28
CA LYS A 171 -1.87 -15.36 32.07
C LYS A 171 -2.56 -16.64 32.55
N ALA A 172 -2.56 -17.71 31.75
CA ALA A 172 -3.09 -19.01 32.14
C ALA A 172 -2.24 -19.67 33.26
N GLN A 173 -0.91 -19.59 33.16
CA GLN A 173 0.03 -20.13 34.17
C GLN A 173 -0.03 -19.37 35.51
N LYS A 174 -0.27 -18.05 35.50
CA LYS A 174 -0.42 -17.24 36.73
C LYS A 174 -1.61 -17.67 37.61
N LYS A 175 -2.66 -18.27 37.02
CA LYS A 175 -3.77 -18.86 37.78
C LYS A 175 -3.39 -20.18 38.49
N SER A 176 -2.29 -20.82 38.08
CA SER A 176 -1.80 -22.10 38.64
C SER A 176 -0.60 -21.94 39.58
N GLY A 177 -0.13 -20.71 39.86
CA GLY A 177 0.88 -20.44 40.87
C GLY A 177 2.34 -20.78 40.50
N ASN A 178 2.71 -20.80 39.21
CA ASN A 178 4.10 -21.11 38.81
C ASN A 178 4.70 -20.12 37.77
N SER A 179 5.92 -19.65 38.07
CA SER A 179 6.93 -18.95 37.24
C SER A 179 6.76 -17.43 36.91
N GLU A 180 7.75 -16.63 37.32
CA GLU A 180 7.71 -15.15 37.34
C GLU A 180 8.58 -14.43 36.29
N ASP A 181 9.60 -15.08 35.70
CA ASP A 181 10.63 -14.33 34.94
C ASP A 181 10.25 -14.00 33.48
N ASN A 182 9.62 -14.93 32.73
CA ASN A 182 9.22 -14.67 31.34
C ASN A 182 7.95 -13.79 31.24
N CYS A 183 7.07 -13.82 32.24
CA CYS A 183 5.83 -13.03 32.21
C CYS A 183 6.07 -11.55 32.58
N ARG A 184 7.14 -11.22 33.31
CA ARG A 184 7.54 -9.82 33.58
C ARG A 184 7.87 -9.06 32.30
N LYS A 185 8.56 -9.70 31.34
CA LYS A 185 8.93 -9.08 30.05
C LYS A 185 7.71 -8.76 29.16
N CYS A 186 6.62 -9.53 29.24
CA CYS A 186 5.39 -9.22 28.47
C CYS A 186 4.82 -7.85 28.85
N GLY A 187 4.78 -7.51 30.13
CA GLY A 187 4.18 -6.26 30.62
C GLY A 187 4.87 -4.98 30.16
N SER A 188 6.16 -5.05 29.82
CA SER A 188 6.96 -3.90 29.37
C SER A 188 7.05 -3.78 27.84
N GLU A 189 6.80 -4.83 27.08
CA GLU A 189 7.03 -4.86 25.62
C GLU A 189 5.78 -4.74 24.76
N ILE A 190 4.57 -4.95 25.30
CA ILE A 190 3.33 -4.74 24.55
C ILE A 190 2.95 -3.26 24.59
N PRO A 191 3.03 -2.50 23.48
CA PRO A 191 2.40 -1.18 23.42
C PRO A 191 0.90 -1.39 23.64
N LYS A 192 0.32 -0.71 24.64
CA LYS A 192 -1.11 -0.76 24.95
C LYS A 192 -1.92 -0.41 23.69
N SER A 193 -2.37 -1.42 22.94
CA SER A 193 -3.48 -1.23 22.02
C SER A 193 -4.68 -0.93 22.92
N LYS A 194 -5.25 0.26 22.75
CA LYS A 194 -6.43 0.68 23.52
C LYS A 194 -7.53 -0.35 23.25
N GLY A 195 -8.04 -0.91 24.34
CA GLY A 195 -8.96 -2.02 24.32
C GLY A 195 -10.22 -1.74 23.51
N ALA A 196 -10.61 -2.74 22.74
CA ALA A 196 -12.02 -3.01 22.49
C ALA A 196 -12.65 -3.37 23.84
N ASN A 197 -13.30 -2.40 24.49
CA ASN A 197 -14.21 -2.69 25.58
C ASN A 197 -15.63 -2.58 25.06
N ASN A 198 -16.32 -3.71 25.12
CA ASN A 198 -17.77 -3.82 25.08
C ASN A 198 -18.37 -3.07 26.28
N ALA A 199 -19.30 -2.15 25.98
CA ALA A 199 -20.48 -1.84 26.77
C ALA A 199 -21.47 -1.14 25.83
#